data_AF-A0A1Y2QDU2-F1
#
_entry.id   AF-A0A1Y2QDU2-F1
#
_cell.length_a   1.000
_cell.length_b   1.000
_cell.length_c   1.000
_cell.angle_alpha   90.00
_cell.angle_beta   90.00
_cell.angle_gamma   90.00
#
_symmetry.space_group_name_H-M   'P 1'
#
loop_
_entity.id
_entity.type
_entity.pdbx_description
1 polymer ?
#
loop_
_entity_poly.entity_id
_entity_poly.type
_entity_poly.pdbx_seq_one_letter_code
_entity_poly.pdbx_strand_id
1 'polypeptide(L)' 'MSKLHLVFGGRVTDPQTLDFVDPSKLDVVGIYPDYASAENAWRSAAQRTVDDAEMRYVVVHLHRLLEPDLKA' A
#
# COMPACT_ATOMS: atom_id res chain seq x y z
N MET A 1 -15.49 -14.89 1.85
CA MET A 1 -15.38 -13.43 2.03
C MET A 1 -14.67 -12.82 0.83
N SER A 2 -15.11 -11.65 0.36
CA SER A 2 -14.42 -10.90 -0.69
C SER A 2 -13.04 -10.47 -0.19
N LYS A 3 -11.98 -10.72 -0.97
CA LYS A 3 -10.61 -10.37 -0.59
C LYS A 3 -10.31 -8.94 -1.02
N LEU A 4 -10.58 -7.98 -0.16
CA LEU A 4 -10.27 -6.58 -0.43
C LEU A 4 -8.77 -6.30 -0.22
N HIS A 5 -8.19 -5.54 -1.14
CA HIS A 5 -6.79 -5.10 -1.12
C HIS A 5 -6.70 -3.60 -1.37
N LEU A 6 -6.01 -2.86 -0.51
CA LEU A 6 -5.73 -1.43 -0.68
C LEU A 6 -4.29 -1.26 -1.18
N VAL A 7 -4.10 -0.41 -2.19
CA VAL A 7 -2.78 0.01 -2.63
C VAL A 7 -2.63 1.50 -2.33
N PHE A 8 -1.57 1.85 -1.61
CA PHE A 8 -1.19 3.23 -1.37
C PHE A 8 0.33 3.35 -1.24
N GLY A 9 0.84 4.57 -1.31
CA GLY A 9 2.25 4.86 -1.10
C GLY A 9 2.51 6.28 -0.67
N GLY A 10 3.78 6.59 -0.48
CA GLY A 10 4.23 7.90 -0.05
C GLY A 10 5.71 7.89 0.26
N ARG A 11 6.23 9.05 0.65
CA ARG A 11 7.63 9.19 1.05
C ARG A 11 7.83 8.66 2.47
N VAL A 12 8.87 7.87 2.69
CA VAL A 12 9.28 7.34 3.99
C VAL A 12 10.56 8.02 4.48
N THR A 13 10.76 8.04 5.81
CA THR A 13 11.97 8.62 6.42
C THR A 13 13.21 7.74 6.25
N ASP A 14 13.00 6.44 6.10
CA ASP A 14 14.06 5.46 5.83
C ASP A 14 13.52 4.46 4.78
N PRO A 15 14.21 4.28 3.64
CA PRO A 15 13.78 3.38 2.56
C PRO A 15 13.63 1.91 2.97
N GLN A 16 14.20 1.51 4.12
CA GLN A 16 14.09 0.16 4.68
C GLN A 16 12.86 -0.02 5.57
N THR A 17 12.15 1.05 5.89
CA THR A 17 11.00 1.05 6.80
C THR A 17 9.70 1.44 6.07
N LEU A 18 8.60 1.50 6.83
CA LEU A 18 7.30 2.02 6.38
C LEU A 18 6.88 3.25 7.19
N ASP A 19 7.86 3.99 7.72
CA ASP A 19 7.62 5.22 8.47
C ASP A 19 7.40 6.39 7.50
N PHE A 20 6.14 6.63 7.15
CA PHE A 20 5.77 7.68 6.20
C PHE A 20 6.00 9.07 6.79
N VAL A 21 6.68 9.93 6.02
CA VAL A 21 7.04 11.31 6.40
C VAL A 21 5.80 12.15 6.69
N ASP A 22 4.76 12.01 5.86
CA ASP A 22 3.53 12.79 5.96
C ASP A 22 2.31 11.93 5.56
N PRO A 23 1.60 11.37 6.55
CA PRO A 23 0.40 10.56 6.29
C PRO A 23 -0.73 11.31 5.56
N SER A 24 -0.74 12.65 5.59
CA SER A 24 -1.75 13.44 4.87
C SER A 24 -1.49 13.51 3.36
N LYS A 25 -0.28 13.14 2.92
CA LYS A 25 0.16 13.19 1.51
C LYS A 25 0.32 11.80 0.89
N LEU A 26 -0.28 10.78 1.49
CA LEU A 26 -0.26 9.44 0.92
C LEU A 26 -0.98 9.43 -0.44
N ASP A 27 -0.33 8.84 -1.42
CA ASP A 27 -0.94 8.54 -2.71
C ASP A 27 -1.78 7.27 -2.57
N VAL A 28 -3.10 7.42 -2.61
CA VAL A 28 -4.04 6.31 -2.60
C VAL A 28 -4.31 5.89 -4.03
N VAL A 29 -3.71 4.77 -4.43
CA VAL A 29 -3.83 4.25 -5.81
C VAL A 29 -5.20 3.62 -6.03
N GLY A 30 -5.72 2.88 -5.05
CA GLY A 30 -7.08 2.34 -5.11
C GLY A 30 -7.33 1.09 -4.26
N ILE A 31 -8.56 0.59 -4.32
CA ILE A 31 -9.00 -0.65 -3.68
C ILE A 31 -9.38 -1.67 -4.75
N TYR A 32 -8.91 -2.90 -4.59
CA TYR A 32 -8.98 -3.97 -5.57
C TYR A 32 -9.64 -5.24 -5.01
N PRO A 33 -10.36 -6.00 -5.85
CA PRO A 33 -11.12 -7.19 -5.44
C PRO A 33 -10.26 -8.46 -5.28
N ASP A 34 -9.01 -8.43 -5.74
CA ASP A 34 -8.07 -9.55 -5.68
C ASP A 34 -6.62 -9.06 -5.60
N TYR A 35 -5.70 -9.97 -5.24
CA TYR A 35 -4.30 -9.62 -5.06
C TYR A 35 -3.58 -9.35 -6.38
N ALA A 36 -3.94 -10.03 -7.47
CA ALA A 36 -3.25 -9.88 -8.75
C ALA A 36 -3.51 -8.50 -9.37
N SER A 37 -4.75 -8.01 -9.30
CA SER A 37 -5.08 -6.65 -9.72
C SER A 37 -4.42 -5.59 -8.84
N ALA A 38 -4.35 -5.81 -7.51
CA ALA A 38 -3.62 -4.93 -6.59
C ALA A 38 -2.10 -4.91 -6.86
N GLU A 39 -1.48 -6.06 -7.08
CA GLU A 39 -0.05 -6.18 -7.39
C GLU A 39 0.31 -5.45 -8.68
N ASN A 40 -0.53 -5.56 -9.71
CA ASN A 40 -0.33 -4.84 -10.97
C ASN A 40 -0.37 -3.32 -10.76
N ALA A 41 -1.33 -2.83 -9.98
CA ALA A 41 -1.44 -1.41 -9.66
C ALA A 41 -0.26 -0.91 -8.83
N TRP A 42 0.14 -1.68 -7.79
CA TRP A 42 1.31 -1.41 -6.98
C TRP A 42 2.59 -1.33 -7.81
N ARG A 43 2.82 -2.32 -8.68
CA ARG A 43 4.00 -2.38 -9.55
C ARG A 43 4.05 -1.17 -10.47
N SER A 44 2.91 -0.80 -11.08
CA SER A 44 2.82 0.39 -11.92
C SER A 44 3.12 1.67 -11.13
N ALA A 45 2.59 1.81 -9.92
CA ALA A 45 2.82 2.98 -9.07
C ALA A 45 4.27 3.09 -8.61
N ALA A 46 4.86 1.99 -8.14
CA ALA A 46 6.25 1.93 -7.72
C ALA A 46 7.22 2.21 -8.88
N GLN A 47 6.92 1.70 -10.09
CA GLN A 47 7.75 1.95 -11.27
C GLN A 47 7.79 3.44 -11.67
N ARG A 48 6.71 4.20 -11.44
CA ARG A 48 6.70 5.65 -11.73
C ARG A 48 7.64 6.45 -10.82
N THR A 49 8.03 5.90 -9.67
CA THR A 49 8.85 6.58 -8.67
C THR A 49 10.17 5.86 -8.41
N VAL A 50 10.66 5.07 -9.36
CA VAL A 50 11.87 4.24 -9.17
C VAL A 50 13.13 5.07 -8.87
N ASP A 51 13.16 6.32 -9.33
CA ASP A 51 14.28 7.25 -9.10
C ASP A 51 14.24 7.91 -7.71
N ASP A 52 13.11 7.84 -6.99
CA ASP A 52 12.99 8.36 -5.63
C ASP A 52 13.15 7.21 -4.63
N ALA A 53 14.34 7.11 -4.03
CA ALA A 53 14.68 6.06 -3.08
C ALA A 53 13.77 6.04 -1.85
N GLU A 54 13.19 7.19 -1.48
CA GLU A 54 12.33 7.33 -0.31
C GLU A 54 10.85 7.10 -0.66
N MET A 55 10.49 6.86 -1.92
CA MET A 55 9.11 6.53 -2.28
C MET A 55 8.82 5.05 -2.13
N ARG A 56 7.79 4.73 -1.34
CA ARG A 56 7.36 3.35 -1.07
C ARG A 56 5.87 3.20 -1.34
N TYR A 57 5.50 2.12 -2.01
CA TYR A 57 4.12 1.68 -2.18
C TYR A 57 3.95 0.31 -1.52
N VAL A 58 2.76 0.07 -0.98
CA VAL A 58 2.40 -1.15 -0.27
C VAL A 58 1.04 -1.68 -0.73
N VAL A 59 0.86 -2.99 -0.60
CA VAL A 59 -0.43 -3.67 -0.76
C VAL A 59 -0.89 -4.13 0.62
N VAL A 60 -2.06 -3.68 1.05
CA VAL A 60 -2.67 -4.06 2.33
C VAL A 60 -3.82 -5.02 2.11
N HIS A 61 -3.77 -6.18 2.76
CA HIS A 61 -4.86 -7.15 2.78
C HIS A 61 -5.97 -6.71 3.75
N LEU A 62 -6.83 -5.78 3.33
CA LEU A 62 -7.91 -5.23 4.17
C LEU A 62 -8.80 -6.33 4.77
N HIS A 63 -9.08 -7.40 4.02
CA HIS A 63 -9.90 -8.52 4.50
C HIS A 63 -9.34 -9.24 5.75
N ARG A 64 -8.07 -9.03 6.12
CA ARG A 64 -7.48 -9.52 7.38
C ARG A 64 -7.57 -8.53 8.54
N LEU A 65 -7.94 -7.28 8.24
CA LEU A 65 -7.95 -6.14 9.18
C LEU A 65 -9.36 -5.59 9.45
N LEU A 66 -10.38 -6.05 8.72
CA LEU A 66 -11.76 -5.57 8.86
C LEU A 66 -12.37 -5.83 10.24
N GLU A 67 -11.83 -6.78 11.00
CA GLU A 67 -12.22 -7.05 12.38
C GLU A 67 -11.01 -6.83 13.30
N PRO A 68 -10.69 -5.56 13.65
CA PRO A 68 -9.50 -5.24 14.44
C PRO A 68 -9.50 -5.85 15.85
N ASP A 69 -10.68 -6.19 16.38
CA ASP A 69 -10.85 -6.83 17.69
C ASP A 69 -10.87 -8.37 17.62
N LEU A 70 -10.82 -8.96 16.43
CA LEU A 70 -10.71 -10.41 16.28
C LEU A 70 -9.26 -10.80 16.59
N LYS A 71 -9.04 -11.32 17.81
CA LYS A 71 -7.75 -11.91 18.17
C LYS A 71 -7.33 -12.92 17.09
N ALA A 72 -6.11 -12.73 16.59
CA ALA A 72 -5.45 -13.66 15.67
C ALA A 72 -5.38 -15.08 16.23
#